data_AF-C1DR51-F1
#
_entry.id   AF-C1DR51-F1
#
_cell.length_a   1.000
_cell.length_b   1.000
_cell.length_c   1.000
_cell.angle_alpha   90.00
_cell.angle_beta   90.00
_cell.angle_gamma   90.00
#
_symmetry.space_group_name_H-M   'P 1'
#
loop_
_entity.id
_entity.type
_entity.pdbx_description
1 polymer ?
#
loop_
_entity_poly.entity_id
_entity_poly.type
_entity_poly.pdbx_seq_one_letter_code
_entity_poly.pdbx_strand_id
1 'polypeptide(L)'
;MGGLSARQAAERFDVGTATAIVWVRRFREGGELVARRQGKPRGLRLDPHADYLLGLLEQTPDLTLAELAATLERERGVRVSLATVWTFLDRHAMTFKKVPVSSPR
;
A
#
# COMPACT_ATOMS: atom_id res chain seq x y z
N MET A 1 12.78 44.25 -4.08
CA MET A 1 11.64 43.64 -3.36
C MET A 1 12.17 42.50 -2.50
N GLY A 2 12.49 42.78 -1.23
CA GLY A 2 12.94 41.73 -0.30
C GLY A 2 11.73 41.03 0.31
N GLY A 3 11.61 39.72 0.13
CA GLY A 3 10.59 38.92 0.81
C GLY A 3 10.90 38.73 2.30
N LEU A 4 9.91 38.26 3.07
CA LEU A 4 10.13 37.88 4.47
C LEU A 4 11.14 36.73 4.57
N SER A 5 11.98 36.76 5.60
CA SER A 5 12.75 35.57 5.99
C SER A 5 11.80 34.45 6.46
N ALA A 6 12.25 33.19 6.43
CA ALA A 6 11.44 32.06 6.90
C ALA A 6 11.00 32.23 8.36
N ARG A 7 11.81 32.88 9.21
CA ARG A 7 11.47 33.18 10.61
C ARG A 7 10.39 34.24 10.73
N GLN A 8 10.48 35.33 9.96
CA GLN A 8 9.44 36.37 9.95
C GLN A 8 8.12 35.85 9.38
N ALA A 9 8.19 34.98 8.38
CA ALA A 9 7.01 34.29 7.86
C ALA A 9 6.41 33.35 8.93
N ALA A 10 7.25 32.63 9.69
CA ALA A 10 6.80 31.76 10.76
C ALA A 10 5.99 32.51 11.83
N GLU A 11 6.48 33.66 12.28
CA GLU A 11 5.79 34.54 13.23
C GLU A 11 4.48 35.08 12.64
N ARG A 12 4.49 35.56 11.40
CA ARG A 12 3.31 36.12 10.73
C ARG A 12 2.17 35.11 10.57
N PHE A 13 2.50 33.85 10.30
CA PHE A 13 1.53 32.78 10.03
C PHE A 13 1.32 31.84 11.22
N ASP A 14 1.91 32.14 12.37
CA ASP A 14 1.83 31.33 13.59
C ASP A 14 2.18 29.85 13.37
N VAL A 15 3.28 29.61 12.65
CA VAL A 15 3.82 28.27 12.41
C VAL A 15 5.19 28.12 13.06
N GLY A 16 5.58 26.88 13.36
CA GLY A 16 6.93 26.61 13.87
C GLY A 16 8.02 27.07 12.90
N THR A 17 9.08 27.71 13.41
CA THR A 17 10.20 28.21 12.58
C THR A 17 10.83 27.10 11.73
N ALA A 18 10.99 25.90 12.30
CA ALA A 18 11.51 24.74 11.57
C ALA A 18 10.59 24.33 10.40
N THR A 19 9.27 24.38 10.59
CA THR A 19 8.28 24.10 9.55
C THR A 19 8.39 25.09 8.40
N ALA A 20 8.45 26.39 8.69
CA ALA A 20 8.60 27.43 7.67
C ALA A 20 9.90 27.27 6.87
N ILE A 21 11.02 26.95 7.54
CA ILE A 21 12.30 26.67 6.87
C ILE A 21 12.16 25.47 5.92
N VAL A 22 11.56 24.37 6.37
CA VAL A 22 11.37 23.16 5.55
C VAL A 22 10.49 23.46 4.34
N TRP A 23 9.40 24.21 4.51
CA TRP A 23 8.52 24.59 3.39
C TRP A 23 9.23 25.48 2.36
N VAL A 24 9.93 26.52 2.81
CA VAL A 24 10.70 27.41 1.92
C VAL A 24 11.80 26.64 1.19
N ARG A 25 12.50 25.73 1.88
CA ARG A 25 13.52 24.87 1.27
C ARG A 25 12.92 24.00 0.16
N ARG A 26 11.82 23.29 0.43
CA ARG A 26 11.17 22.43 -0.56
C ARG A 26 10.65 23.21 -1.77
N PHE A 27 10.09 24.39 -1.52
CA PHE A 27 9.67 25.28 -2.59
C PHE A 27 10.86 25.71 -3.46
N ARG A 28 12.00 26.07 -2.85
CA ARG A 28 13.21 26.47 -3.60
C ARG A 28 13.88 25.32 -4.36
N GLU A 29 13.92 24.12 -3.77
CA GLU A 29 14.57 22.95 -4.36
C GLU A 29 13.73 22.33 -5.50
N GLY A 30 12.39 22.36 -5.39
CA GLY A 30 11.54 21.60 -6.32
C GLY A 30 10.17 22.22 -6.63
N GLY A 31 9.92 23.47 -6.24
CA GLY A 31 8.64 24.13 -6.49
C GLY A 31 7.46 23.51 -5.72
N GLU A 32 7.72 22.74 -4.67
CA GLU A 32 6.69 22.00 -3.93
C GLU A 32 5.77 22.98 -3.17
N LEU A 33 4.52 23.07 -3.62
CA LEU A 33 3.46 23.90 -3.01
C LEU A 33 2.33 23.06 -2.40
N VAL A 34 2.32 21.76 -2.68
CA VAL A 34 1.30 20.82 -2.23
C VAL A 34 1.77 20.07 -0.99
N ALA A 35 0.84 19.79 -0.07
CA ALA A 35 1.14 18.91 1.05
C ALA A 35 1.58 17.54 0.54
N ARG A 36 2.66 16.99 1.11
CA ARG A 36 3.03 15.59 0.86
C ARG A 36 1.94 14.69 1.39
N ARG A 37 1.77 13.55 0.72
CA ARG A 37 0.88 12.50 1.19
C ARG A 37 1.23 12.13 2.64
N GLN A 38 0.19 12.12 3.48
CA GLN A 38 0.27 11.66 4.85
C GLN A 38 -0.30 10.23 4.96
N GLY A 39 0.15 9.48 5.97
CA GLY A 39 -0.35 8.13 6.27
C GLY A 39 0.40 6.99 5.56
N LYS A 40 -0.10 5.76 5.77
CA LYS A 40 0.51 4.52 5.26
C LYS A 40 0.69 4.57 3.74
N PRO A 41 1.86 4.19 3.19
CA PRO A 41 2.07 4.04 1.74
C PRO A 41 1.00 3.15 1.08
N ARG A 42 0.76 3.35 -0.23
CA ARG A 42 -0.23 2.53 -0.95
C ARG A 42 0.42 1.19 -1.23
N GLY A 43 -0.37 0.13 -1.15
CA GLY A 43 0.01 -1.18 -1.61
C GLY A 43 -0.13 -2.28 -0.57
N LEU A 44 -0.29 -3.51 -1.05
CA LEU A 44 -0.20 -4.71 -0.24
C LEU A 44 1.20 -5.28 -0.38
N ARG A 45 1.63 -6.03 0.62
CA ARG A 45 2.90 -6.77 0.57
C ARG A 45 2.96 -7.76 -0.60
N LEU A 46 1.80 -8.16 -1.11
CA LEU A 46 1.66 -9.07 -2.25
C LEU A 46 1.64 -8.37 -3.61
N ASP A 47 1.58 -7.03 -3.67
CA ASP A 47 1.56 -6.31 -4.95
C ASP A 47 2.76 -6.66 -5.86
N PRO A 48 4.01 -6.84 -5.36
CA PRO A 48 5.13 -7.30 -6.20
C PRO A 48 5.04 -8.75 -6.71
N HIS A 49 4.10 -9.53 -6.18
CA HIS A 49 3.87 -10.94 -6.52
C HIS A 49 2.53 -11.15 -7.23
N ALA A 50 1.87 -10.07 -7.66
CA ALA A 50 0.52 -10.12 -8.18
C ALA A 50 0.38 -11.03 -9.40
N ASP A 51 1.24 -10.84 -10.41
CA ASP A 51 1.20 -11.63 -11.65
C ASP A 51 1.37 -13.13 -11.38
N TYR A 52 2.25 -13.48 -10.45
CA TYR A 52 2.46 -14.86 -10.04
C TYR A 52 1.22 -15.46 -9.38
N LEU A 53 0.61 -14.72 -8.44
CA LEU A 53 -0.58 -15.18 -7.73
C LEU A 53 -1.79 -15.33 -8.66
N LEU A 54 -2.00 -14.37 -9.55
CA LEU A 54 -3.10 -14.40 -10.51
C LEU A 54 -2.90 -15.55 -11.51
N GLY A 55 -1.70 -15.74 -12.06
CA GLY A 55 -1.42 -16.87 -12.93
C GLY A 55 -1.56 -18.24 -12.25
N LEU A 56 -1.20 -18.34 -10.96
CA LEU A 56 -1.42 -19.55 -10.18
C LEU A 56 -2.91 -19.87 -10.01
N LEU A 57 -3.74 -18.84 -9.76
CA LEU A 57 -5.18 -18.99 -9.62
C LEU A 57 -5.88 -19.30 -10.95
N GLU A 58 -5.39 -18.76 -12.06
CA GLU A 58 -5.88 -19.12 -13.39
C GLU A 58 -5.62 -20.60 -13.71
N GLN A 59 -4.47 -21.15 -13.29
CA GLN A 59 -4.13 -22.56 -13.47
C GLN A 59 -4.89 -23.47 -12.51
N THR A 60 -5.07 -23.03 -11.26
CA THR A 60 -5.67 -23.82 -10.19
C THR A 60 -6.67 -22.97 -9.38
N PRO A 61 -7.91 -22.80 -9.87
CA PRO A 61 -8.89 -21.89 -9.27
C PRO A 61 -9.43 -22.35 -7.90
N ASP A 62 -9.30 -23.64 -7.57
CA ASP A 62 -9.80 -24.22 -6.32
C ASP A 62 -8.82 -24.11 -5.13
N LEU A 63 -7.69 -23.41 -5.30
CA LEU A 63 -6.73 -23.22 -4.22
C LEU A 63 -7.34 -22.42 -3.06
N THR A 64 -7.23 -22.99 -1.87
CA THR A 64 -7.63 -22.33 -0.64
C THR A 64 -6.65 -21.20 -0.28
N LEU A 65 -7.10 -20.26 0.56
CA LEU A 65 -6.23 -19.18 1.07
C LEU A 65 -4.99 -19.72 1.80
N ALA A 66 -5.12 -20.87 2.47
CA ALA A 66 -4.02 -21.50 3.20
C ALA A 66 -2.97 -22.09 2.24
N GLU A 67 -3.43 -22.73 1.17
CA GLU A 67 -2.53 -23.27 0.13
C GLU A 67 -1.82 -22.14 -0.63
N LEU A 68 -2.51 -21.03 -0.90
CA LEU A 68 -1.88 -19.83 -1.47
C LEU A 68 -0.80 -19.28 -0.55
N ALA A 69 -1.07 -19.14 0.75
CA ALA A 69 -0.09 -18.66 1.73
C ALA A 69 1.13 -19.60 1.82
N ALA A 70 0.90 -20.92 1.87
CA ALA A 70 1.97 -21.91 1.90
C ALA A 70 2.80 -21.92 0.60
N THR A 71 2.15 -21.74 -0.54
CA THR A 71 2.81 -21.67 -1.86
C THR A 71 3.63 -20.38 -2.01
N LEU A 72 3.15 -19.25 -1.50
CA LEU A 72 3.93 -18.00 -1.43
C LEU A 72 5.18 -18.15 -0.56
N GLU A 73 5.07 -18.82 0.59
CA GLU A 73 6.22 -19.07 1.45
C GLU A 73 7.23 -20.00 0.76
N ARG A 74 6.77 -21.10 0.17
CA ARG A 74 7.60 -22.11 -0.50
C ARG A 74 8.29 -21.61 -1.77
N GLU A 75 7.54 -20.95 -2.66
CA GLU A 75 8.01 -20.61 -4.01
C GLU A 75 8.61 -19.19 -4.09
N ARG A 76 8.23 -18.29 -3.17
CA ARG A 76 8.65 -16.88 -3.18
C ARG A 76 9.33 -16.44 -1.89
N GLY A 77 9.38 -17.27 -0.85
CA GLY A 77 9.93 -16.89 0.46
C GLY A 77 9.06 -15.86 1.21
N VAL A 78 7.78 -15.70 0.82
CA VAL A 78 6.90 -14.65 1.33
C VAL A 78 5.89 -15.22 2.30
N ARG A 79 6.22 -15.16 3.59
CA ARG A 79 5.29 -15.57 4.66
C ARG A 79 4.23 -14.51 4.92
N VAL A 80 2.96 -14.79 4.64
CA VAL A 80 1.82 -13.86 4.85
C VAL A 80 0.67 -14.49 5.62
N SER A 81 -0.14 -13.65 6.27
CA SER A 81 -1.37 -14.12 6.92
C SER A 81 -2.47 -14.37 5.89
N LEU A 82 -3.44 -15.23 6.23
CA LEU A 82 -4.62 -15.48 5.39
C LEU A 82 -5.40 -14.19 5.09
N ALA A 83 -5.49 -13.27 6.06
CA ALA A 83 -6.12 -11.97 5.87
C ALA A 83 -5.41 -11.11 4.81
N THR A 84 -4.07 -11.21 4.71
CA THR A 84 -3.30 -10.51 3.67
C THR A 84 -3.60 -11.09 2.30
N VAL A 85 -3.67 -12.42 2.19
CA VAL A 85 -4.06 -13.11 0.94
C VAL A 85 -5.48 -12.72 0.56
N TRP A 86 -6.43 -12.77 1.49
CA TRP A 86 -7.82 -12.34 1.26
C TRP A 86 -7.91 -10.89 0.78
N THR A 87 -7.25 -9.95 1.47
CA THR A 87 -7.25 -8.53 1.09
C THR A 87 -6.68 -8.32 -0.31
N PHE A 88 -5.68 -9.12 -0.70
CA PHE A 88 -5.14 -9.11 -2.06
C PHE A 88 -6.18 -9.58 -3.07
N LEU A 89 -6.83 -10.73 -2.84
CA LEU A 89 -7.85 -11.26 -3.76
C LEU A 89 -9.04 -10.30 -3.90
N ASP A 90 -9.54 -9.77 -2.80
CA ASP A 90 -10.63 -8.78 -2.77
C ASP A 90 -10.28 -7.53 -3.60
N ARG A 91 -9.05 -7.01 -3.45
CA ARG A 91 -8.56 -5.86 -4.21
C ARG A 91 -8.39 -6.13 -5.70
N HIS A 92 -8.17 -7.39 -6.08
CA HIS A 92 -8.10 -7.85 -7.47
C HIS A 92 -9.45 -8.35 -8.01
N ALA A 93 -10.56 -8.07 -7.31
CA ALA A 93 -11.91 -8.47 -7.68
C ALA A 93 -12.08 -10.00 -7.84
N MET A 94 -11.28 -10.79 -7.12
CA MET A 94 -11.37 -12.24 -7.14
C MET A 94 -12.37 -12.74 -6.11
N THR A 95 -13.55 -13.14 -6.61
CA THR A 95 -14.60 -13.72 -5.78
C THR A 95 -14.49 -15.24 -5.77
N PHE A 96 -14.23 -15.85 -4.61
CA PHE A 96 -14.31 -17.31 -4.46
C PHE A 96 -15.78 -17.73 -4.54
N LYS A 97 -16.14 -18.55 -5.55
CA LYS A 97 -17.48 -19.12 -5.65
C LYS A 97 -17.61 -20.21 -4.59
N LYS A 98 -18.48 -20.00 -3.60
CA LYS A 98 -18.76 -21.02 -2.57
C LYS A 98 -19.47 -22.21 -3.22
N VAL A 99 -18.78 -23.33 -3.39
CA VAL A 99 -19.41 -24.60 -3.75
C VAL A 99 -19.90 -25.26 -2.45
N PRO A 100 -21.21 -25.57 -2.32
CA PRO A 100 -21.69 -26.28 -1.16
C PRO A 100 -21.08 -27.69 -1.14
N VAL A 101 -20.39 -28.03 -0.06
CA VAL A 101 -20.04 -29.43 0.25
C VAL A 101 -21.37 -30.18 0.47
N SER A 102 -21.71 -31.08 -0.44
CA SER A 102 -22.72 -32.11 -0.16
C SER A 102 -22.06 -33.14 0.75
N SER A 103 -22.44 -33.16 2.02
CA SER A 103 -22.08 -34.27 2.90
C SER A 103 -22.74 -35.55 2.37
N PRO A 104 -22.01 -36.66 2.15
CA PRO A 104 -22.65 -37.96 2.00
C PRO A 104 -23.28 -38.34 3.35
N ARG A 105 -24.49 -38.90 3.29
CA ARG A 105 -25.17 -39.53 4.43
C ARG A 105 -24.55 -40.89 4.75
#